data_AF-A0A5U3ELI8-F1
#
_entry.id   AF-A0A5U3ELI8-F1
#
_cell.length_a   1.000
_cell.length_b   1.000
_cell.length_c   1.000
_cell.angle_alpha   90.00
_cell.angle_beta   90.00
_cell.angle_gamma   90.00
#
_symmetry.space_group_name_H-M   'P 1'
#
loop_
_entity.id
_entity.type
_entity.pdbx_description
1 polymer ?
#
loop_
_entity_poly.entity_id
_entity_poly.type
_entity_poly.pdbx_seq_one_letter_code
_entity_poly.pdbx_strand_id
1 'polypeptide(L)' 'MTITKERLLKIQHWRETYGADSNVMLPAEEAEELARIALAALEAEPVAYIFKHPAGELFWSLTDESNKGQND' A
#
# COMPACT_ATOMS: atom_id res chain seq x y z
N MET A 1 -11.78 8.31 -11.98
CA MET A 1 -10.63 9.22 -12.14
C MET A 1 -9.40 8.45 -11.67
N THR A 2 -8.26 8.47 -12.36
CA THR A 2 -7.06 7.81 -11.85
C THR A 2 -6.20 8.83 -11.11
N ILE A 3 -6.03 8.66 -9.79
CA ILE A 3 -5.10 9.51 -9.03
C ILE A 3 -3.66 9.12 -9.36
N THR A 4 -2.84 10.11 -9.74
CA THR A 4 -1.44 9.86 -10.11
C THR A 4 -0.53 9.88 -8.88
N LYS A 5 0.63 9.20 -8.97
CA LYS A 5 1.65 9.25 -7.92
C LYS A 5 2.12 10.67 -7.61
N GLU A 6 2.29 11.50 -8.64
CA GLU A 6 2.65 12.92 -8.48
C GLU A 6 1.60 13.67 -7.67
N ARG A 7 0.31 13.37 -7.90
CA ARG A 7 -0.78 13.98 -7.14
C ARG A 7 -0.74 13.56 -5.66
N LEU A 8 -0.50 12.28 -5.37
CA LEU A 8 -0.35 11.77 -4.01
C LEU A 8 0.81 12.44 -3.26
N LEU A 9 1.97 12.58 -3.92
CA LEU A 9 3.13 13.26 -3.34
C LEU A 9 2.84 14.72 -3.02
N LYS A 10 2.10 15.41 -3.90
CA LYS A 10 1.67 16.80 -3.65
C LYS A 10 0.74 16.91 -2.44
N ILE A 11 -0.19 15.95 -2.29
CA ILE A 11 -1.09 15.90 -1.12
C ILE A 11 -0.31 15.66 0.16
N GLN A 12 0.69 14.77 0.15
CA GLN A 12 1.56 14.52 1.30
C GLN A 12 2.36 15.77 1.70
N HIS A 13 2.92 16.48 0.72
CA HIS A 13 3.72 17.68 0.97
C HIS A 13 2.94 18.85 1.57
N TRP A 14 1.60 18.91 1.38
CA TRP A 14 0.77 19.92 2.01
C TRP A 14 0.81 19.85 3.54
N ARG A 15 0.96 18.66 4.14
CA ARG A 15 1.12 18.52 5.59
C ARG A 15 2.42 19.16 6.09
N GLU A 16 3.48 19.10 5.30
CA GLU A 16 4.77 19.72 5.62
C GLU A 16 4.70 21.24 5.46
N THR A 17 3.96 21.70 4.47
CA THR A 17 3.82 23.14 4.15
C THR A 17 2.93 23.88 5.15
N TYR A 18 1.79 23.29 5.51
CA TYR A 18 0.75 23.96 6.30
C TYR A 18 0.68 23.50 7.76
N GLY A 19 1.47 22.51 8.15
CA GLY A 19 1.48 21.96 9.51
C GLY A 19 0.36 20.94 9.76
N ALA A 20 0.51 20.16 10.83
CA ALA A 20 -0.38 19.02 11.14
C ALA A 20 -1.82 19.43 11.52
N ASP A 21 -2.04 20.68 11.92
CA ASP A 21 -3.35 21.20 12.33
C ASP A 21 -4.15 21.80 11.15
N SER A 22 -3.57 21.82 9.94
CA SER A 22 -4.21 22.36 8.75
C SER A 22 -5.04 21.31 8.03
N ASN A 23 -6.30 21.67 7.73
CA ASN A 23 -7.17 20.84 6.91
C ASN A 23 -6.75 20.91 5.43
N VAL A 24 -6.62 19.75 4.80
CA VAL A 24 -6.40 19.61 3.36
C VAL A 24 -7.74 19.38 2.67
N MET A 25 -8.08 20.24 1.70
CA MET A 25 -9.29 20.08 0.88
C MET A 25 -8.96 19.36 -0.43
N LEU A 26 -9.75 18.34 -0.76
CA LEU A 26 -9.65 17.57 -1.99
C LEU A 26 -10.99 17.61 -2.75
N PRO A 27 -10.98 17.59 -4.09
CA PRO A 27 -12.18 17.30 -4.88
C PRO A 27 -12.81 15.98 -4.45
N ALA A 28 -14.14 15.90 -4.47
CA ALA A 28 -14.89 14.71 -4.04
C ALA A 28 -14.44 13.43 -4.79
N GLU A 29 -14.21 13.54 -6.09
CA GLU A 29 -13.74 12.42 -6.93
C GLU A 29 -12.35 11.92 -6.53
N GLU A 30 -11.42 12.83 -6.16
CA GLU A 30 -10.09 12.44 -5.68
C GLU A 30 -10.18 11.76 -4.31
N ALA A 31 -11.04 12.26 -3.43
CA ALA A 31 -11.26 11.68 -2.11
C ALA A 31 -11.89 10.28 -2.19
N GLU A 32 -12.85 10.06 -3.08
CA GLU A 32 -13.46 8.75 -3.33
C GLU A 32 -12.43 7.74 -3.85
N GLU A 33 -11.61 8.14 -4.82
CA GLU A 33 -10.56 7.29 -5.39
C GLU A 33 -9.54 6.88 -4.32
N LEU A 34 -9.09 7.84 -3.51
CA LEU A 34 -8.20 7.60 -2.39
C LEU A 34 -8.78 6.64 -1.36
N ALA A 35 -10.05 6.83 -0.98
CA ALA A 35 -10.73 5.95 -0.04
C ALA A 35 -10.83 4.52 -0.58
N ARG A 36 -11.13 4.36 -1.86
CA ARG A 36 -11.21 3.04 -2.52
C ARG A 36 -9.86 2.33 -2.54
N ILE A 37 -8.78 3.04 -2.90
CA ILE A 37 -7.42 2.49 -2.90
C ILE A 37 -6.99 2.12 -1.48
N ALA A 38 -7.23 2.99 -0.50
CA ALA A 38 -6.87 2.73 0.88
C ALA A 38 -7.64 1.52 1.45
N LEU A 39 -8.94 1.42 1.16
CA LEU A 39 -9.75 0.28 1.58
C LEU A 39 -9.24 -1.02 0.96
N ALA A 40 -9.01 -1.04 -0.35
CA ALA A 40 -8.45 -2.20 -1.03
C ALA A 40 -7.08 -2.60 -0.48
N ALA A 41 -6.23 -1.63 -0.13
CA ALA A 41 -4.92 -1.89 0.48
C ALA A 41 -5.02 -2.46 1.91
N LEU A 42 -6.07 -2.12 2.67
CA LEU A 42 -6.32 -2.69 4.00
C LEU A 42 -6.88 -4.12 3.92
N GLU A 43 -7.65 -4.42 2.88
CA GLU A 43 -8.24 -5.75 2.63
C GLU A 43 -7.31 -6.69 1.85
N ALA A 44 -6.21 -6.17 1.29
CA ALA A 44 -5.29 -6.95 0.49
C ALA A 44 -4.54 -7.98 1.36
N GLU A 45 -4.64 -9.26 0.97
CA GLU A 45 -3.78 -10.29 1.53
C GLU A 45 -2.31 -10.06 1.10
N PRO A 46 -1.33 -10.29 1.99
CA PRO A 46 0.07 -10.15 1.63
C PRO A 46 0.40 -11.12 0.50
N VAL A 47 1.14 -10.66 -0.51
CA VAL A 47 1.52 -11.50 -1.67
C VAL A 47 2.59 -12.55 -1.29
N ALA A 48 3.34 -12.28 -0.23
CA ALA A 48 4.35 -13.19 0.31
C ALA A 48 4.49 -13.05 1.83
N TYR A 49 4.72 -14.16 2.51
CA TYR A 49 5.21 -14.18 3.88
C TYR A 49 6.71 -14.47 3.87
N ILE A 50 7.51 -13.60 4.50
CA ILE A 50 8.97 -13.75 4.61
C ILE A 50 9.32 -14.07 6.06
N PHE A 51 10.06 -15.16 6.27
CA PHE A 51 10.49 -15.62 7.59
C PHE A 51 12.02 -15.62 7.67
N LYS A 52 12.55 -15.07 8.76
CA LYS A 52 13.97 -15.22 9.11
C LYS A 52 14.15 -16.48 9.93
N HIS A 53 14.85 -17.47 9.37
CA HIS A 53 15.22 -18.66 10.12
C HIS A 53 16.42 -18.35 11.04
N PRO A 54 16.47 -18.89 12.27
CA PRO A 54 17.58 -18.67 13.19
C PRO A 54 18.95 -19.11 12.65
N ALA A 55 19.01 -19.93 11.60
CA ALA A 55 20.26 -20.27 10.90
C ALA A 55 20.78 -19.19 9.93
N GLY A 56 20.09 -18.04 9.79
CA GLY A 56 20.48 -16.95 8.89
C GLY A 56 19.91 -17.05 7.46
N GLU A 57 19.14 -18.10 7.17
CA GLU A 57 18.49 -18.30 5.88
C GLU A 57 17.11 -17.60 5.83
N LEU A 58 16.81 -16.98 4.69
CA LEU A 58 15.52 -16.35 4.43
C LEU A 58 14.61 -17.36 3.72
N PHE A 59 13.44 -17.60 4.30
CA PHE A 59 12.39 -18.40 3.69
C PHE A 59 11.25 -17.50 3.28
N TRP A 60 10.61 -17.80 2.16
CA TRP A 60 9.43 -17.10 1.70
C TRP A 60 8.37 -18.09 1.20
N SER A 61 7.11 -17.74 1.39
CA SER A 61 5.98 -18.46 0.82
C SER A 61 5.08 -17.43 0.13
N LEU A 62 4.87 -17.60 -1.18
CA LEU A 62 3.87 -16.83 -1.92
C LEU A 62 2.48 -17.30 -1.50
N THR A 63 1.56 -16.37 -1.33
CA THR A 63 0.18 -16.66 -0.91
C THR A 63 -0.72 -17.04 -2.07
N ASP A 64 -0.26 -16.87 -3.31
CA ASP A 64 -1.02 -17.27 -4.49
C ASP A 64 -1.11 -18.80 -4.62
N GLU A 65 -2.31 -19.30 -4.92
CA GLU A 65 -2.60 -20.73 -5.08
C GLU A 65 -1.77 -21.41 -6.20
N SER A 66 -1.14 -20.64 -7.07
CA SER A 66 -0.32 -21.13 -8.19
C SER A 66 0.96 -21.85 -7.77
N ASN A 67 1.36 -21.85 -6.49
CA ASN A 67 2.60 -22.51 -6.05
C ASN A 67 2.40 -23.84 -5.27
N LYS A 68 1.22 -24.46 -5.33
CA LYS A 68 1.03 -25.86 -4.87
C LYS A 68 1.78 -26.83 -5.81
N GLY A 69 3.10 -26.91 -5.71
CA GLY A 69 3.86 -27.93 -6.44
C GLY A 69 5.33 -27.67 -6.71
N GLN A 70 5.87 -26.48 -6.44
CA GLN A 70 7.32 -26.26 -6.54
C GLN A 70 7.97 -26.47 -5.18
N ASN A 71 8.27 -27.73 -4.89
CA ASN A 71 9.37 -28.07 -4.00
C ASN A 71 10.64 -28.01 -4.86
N ASP A 72 11.56 -27.09 -4.56
CA ASP A 72 12.96 -27.25 -5.00
C ASP A 72 13.57 -28.49 -4.30
#